data_AF-A0A098EZ87-F1
#
_entry.id   AF-A0A098EZ87-F1
#
_cell.length_a   1.000
_cell.length_b   1.000
_cell.length_c   1.000
_cell.angle_alpha   90.00
_cell.angle_beta   90.00
_cell.angle_gamma   90.00
#
_symmetry.space_group_name_H-M   'P 1'
#
loop_
_entity.id
_entity.type
_entity.pdbx_description
1 polymer ?
#
loop_
_entity_poly.entity_id
_entity_poly.type
_entity_poly.pdbx_seq_one_letter_code
_entity_poly.pdbx_strand_id
1 'polypeptide(L)'
;MDTSHPLLIDVLPNLAISIRNYFIARSRMDLADQVEHLQIQGLCECGDPDCGSFYLTSYSENEEIIEGFNFEGIGSIEICEGRIGFMQIFPSQYGYSIRSKLKELDVF
;
A
#
# COMPACT_ATOMS: atom_id res chain seq x y z
N MET A 1 -3.73 -1.30 -24.82
CA MET A 1 -2.90 -1.63 -23.65
C MET A 1 -3.88 -1.73 -22.50
N ASP A 2 -3.91 -2.88 -21.83
CA ASP A 2 -4.75 -3.03 -20.65
C ASP A 2 -4.16 -2.11 -19.57
N THR A 3 -4.79 -0.97 -19.31
CA THR A 3 -4.33 0.09 -18.40
C THR A 3 -4.65 -0.28 -16.94
N SER A 4 -4.59 -1.57 -16.64
CA SER A 4 -4.96 -2.13 -15.35
C SER A 4 -3.74 -2.11 -14.44
N HIS A 5 -3.75 -1.22 -13.45
CA HIS A 5 -2.82 -1.23 -12.33
C HIS A 5 -2.76 -2.64 -11.68
N PRO A 6 -1.58 -3.14 -11.27
CA PRO A 6 -1.49 -4.50 -10.75
C PRO A 6 -2.10 -4.60 -9.36
N LEU A 7 -2.68 -5.76 -9.07
CA LEU A 7 -3.20 -6.06 -7.75
C LEU A 7 -2.04 -6.24 -6.76
N LEU A 8 -2.18 -5.62 -5.58
CA LEU A 8 -1.24 -5.73 -4.47
C LEU A 8 -0.97 -7.19 -4.09
N ILE A 9 -2.02 -8.03 -4.10
CA ILE A 9 -1.91 -9.44 -3.74
C ILE A 9 -1.07 -10.24 -4.75
N ASP A 10 -1.07 -9.86 -6.02
CA ASP A 10 -0.31 -10.55 -7.06
C ASP A 10 1.19 -10.18 -6.98
N VAL A 11 1.49 -8.91 -6.70
CA VAL A 11 2.87 -8.40 -6.70
C VAL A 11 3.55 -8.50 -5.34
N LEU A 12 2.81 -8.32 -4.24
CA LEU A 12 3.30 -8.33 -2.86
C LEU A 12 2.38 -9.18 -1.95
N PRO A 13 2.21 -10.49 -2.22
CA PRO A 13 1.23 -11.34 -1.54
C PRO A 13 1.40 -11.37 -0.02
N ASN A 14 2.63 -11.45 0.47
CA ASN A 14 2.91 -11.48 1.92
C ASN A 14 2.49 -10.16 2.59
N LEU A 15 2.69 -9.02 1.93
CA LEU A 15 2.29 -7.72 2.45
C LEU A 15 0.76 -7.62 2.46
N ALA A 16 0.09 -8.02 1.38
CA ALA A 16 -1.38 -8.06 1.31
C ALA A 16 -1.97 -8.90 2.45
N ILE A 17 -1.47 -10.13 2.66
CA ILE A 17 -1.91 -11.00 3.76
C ILE A 17 -1.72 -10.32 5.12
N SER A 18 -0.58 -9.65 5.31
CA SER A 18 -0.26 -8.97 6.56
C SER A 18 -1.20 -7.79 6.83
N ILE A 19 -1.49 -6.98 5.80
CA ILE A 19 -2.45 -5.85 5.89
C ILE A 19 -3.86 -6.37 6.21
N ARG A 20 -4.32 -7.42 5.50
CA ARG A 20 -5.64 -8.02 5.74
C ARG A 20 -5.77 -8.52 7.18
N ASN A 21 -4.78 -9.27 7.65
CA ASN A 21 -4.76 -9.78 9.03
C ASN A 21 -4.71 -8.66 10.07
N TYR A 22 -3.99 -7.57 9.78
CA TYR A 22 -3.91 -6.40 10.65
C TYR A 22 -5.28 -5.75 10.87
N PHE A 23 -6.09 -5.60 9.82
CA PHE A 23 -7.43 -5.04 9.93
C PHE A 23 -8.44 -6.01 10.54
N ILE A 24 -8.35 -7.31 10.22
CA ILE A 24 -9.16 -8.35 10.88
C ILE A 24 -8.93 -8.33 12.41
N ALA A 25 -7.67 -8.28 12.85
CA ALA A 25 -7.33 -8.23 14.28
C ALA A 25 -7.91 -6.99 14.99
N ARG A 26 -8.20 -5.92 14.25
CA ARG A 26 -8.79 -4.67 14.73
C ARG A 26 -10.29 -4.57 14.47
N SER A 27 -10.93 -5.67 14.06
CA SER A 27 -12.36 -5.73 13.72
C SER A 27 -12.79 -4.74 12.60
N ARG A 28 -11.85 -4.32 11.74
CA ARG A 28 -12.11 -3.48 10.56
C ARG A 28 -12.28 -4.34 9.31
N MET A 29 -13.35 -5.13 9.29
CA MET A 29 -13.66 -6.02 8.16
C MET A 29 -13.87 -5.24 6.86
N ASP A 30 -14.45 -4.04 6.96
CA ASP A 30 -14.63 -3.09 5.87
C ASP A 30 -13.33 -2.76 5.13
N LEU A 31 -12.20 -2.69 5.84
CA LEU A 31 -10.88 -2.44 5.26
C LEU A 31 -10.19 -3.75 4.86
N ALA A 32 -10.36 -4.82 5.64
CA ALA A 32 -9.78 -6.13 5.35
C ALA A 32 -10.27 -6.69 4.00
N ASP A 33 -11.56 -6.54 3.71
CA ASP A 33 -12.17 -7.03 2.47
C ASP A 33 -11.69 -6.26 1.23
N GLN A 34 -11.25 -5.00 1.39
CA GLN A 34 -10.70 -4.21 0.28
C GLN A 34 -9.37 -4.78 -0.23
N VAL A 35 -8.58 -5.45 0.61
CA VAL A 35 -7.21 -5.88 0.32
C VAL A 35 -7.14 -6.79 -0.92
N GLU A 36 -8.18 -7.59 -1.16
CA GLU A 36 -8.27 -8.50 -2.31
C GLU A 36 -8.36 -7.77 -3.65
N HIS A 37 -8.73 -6.48 -3.64
CA HIS A 37 -8.97 -5.67 -4.82
C HIS A 37 -8.08 -4.43 -4.91
N LEU A 38 -7.14 -4.26 -3.96
CA LEU A 38 -6.23 -3.13 -3.97
C LEU A 38 -5.29 -3.21 -5.16
N GLN A 39 -5.26 -2.14 -5.95
CA GLN A 39 -4.33 -1.98 -7.05
C GLN A 39 -3.30 -0.91 -6.72
N ILE A 40 -2.04 -1.16 -7.04
CA ILE A 40 -0.97 -0.18 -6.86
C ILE A 40 -1.05 0.83 -8.00
N GLN A 41 -1.24 2.11 -7.68
CA GLN A 41 -1.37 3.19 -8.66
C GLN A 41 -0.02 3.83 -9.02
N GLY A 42 0.91 3.88 -8.08
CA GLY A 42 2.21 4.51 -8.29
C GLY A 42 3.10 4.40 -7.06
N LEU A 43 4.39 4.64 -7.25
CA LEU A 43 5.38 4.65 -6.17
C LEU A 43 5.49 6.06 -5.55
N CYS A 44 5.92 6.11 -4.28
CA CYS A 44 6.33 7.38 -3.68
C CYS A 44 7.56 7.96 -4.40
N GLU A 45 7.54 9.27 -4.64
CA GLU A 45 8.57 10.00 -5.39
C GLU A 45 9.53 10.81 -4.49
N CYS A 46 9.64 10.47 -3.19
CA CYS A 46 10.48 11.20 -2.24
C CYS A 46 12.00 11.16 -2.51
N GLY A 47 12.44 10.44 -3.55
CA GLY A 47 13.85 10.32 -3.95
C GLY A 47 14.65 9.28 -3.17
N ASP A 48 14.14 8.76 -2.05
CA ASP A 48 14.84 7.77 -1.24
C ASP A 48 14.73 6.35 -1.85
N PRO A 49 15.85 5.71 -2.25
CA PRO A 49 15.85 4.36 -2.82
C PRO A 49 15.29 3.30 -1.88
N ASP A 50 15.37 3.52 -0.56
CA ASP A 50 14.96 2.55 0.46
C ASP A 50 13.51 2.76 0.90
N CYS A 51 12.85 3.83 0.44
CA CYS A 51 11.42 4.05 0.67
C CYS A 51 10.58 3.07 -0.16
N GLY A 52 9.84 2.20 0.54
CA GLY A 52 8.93 1.23 -0.08
C GLY A 52 7.49 1.72 -0.22
N SER A 53 7.24 3.01 -0.04
CA SER A 53 5.88 3.55 0.01
C SER A 53 5.23 3.63 -1.37
N PHE A 54 3.92 3.42 -1.44
CA PHE A 54 3.17 3.45 -2.70
C PHE A 54 1.72 3.88 -2.52
N TYR A 55 1.17 4.46 -3.58
CA TYR A 55 -0.23 4.87 -3.70
C TYR A 55 -1.07 3.72 -4.24
N LEU A 56 -2.28 3.60 -3.72
CA LEU A 56 -3.28 2.65 -4.20
C LEU A 56 -4.34 3.39 -5.03
N THR A 57 -5.11 2.68 -5.85
CA THR A 57 -6.13 3.30 -6.73
C THR A 57 -7.24 4.05 -6.01
N SER A 58 -7.38 3.86 -4.69
CA SER A 58 -8.29 4.64 -3.86
C SER A 58 -7.65 5.89 -3.26
N TYR A 59 -6.40 6.21 -3.62
CA TYR A 59 -5.72 7.42 -3.17
C TYR A 59 -6.45 8.66 -3.68
N SER A 60 -6.62 9.62 -2.78
CA SER A 60 -7.13 10.95 -3.05
C SER A 60 -6.15 11.94 -2.47
N GLU A 61 -5.74 12.94 -3.26
CA GLU A 61 -4.91 14.06 -2.79
C GLU A 61 -5.64 14.96 -1.78
N ASN A 62 -6.93 14.70 -1.53
CA ASN A 62 -7.73 15.49 -0.62
C ASN A 62 -7.41 15.10 0.85
N GLU A 63 -6.53 15.88 1.47
CA GLU A 63 -5.96 15.64 2.80
C GLU A 63 -6.93 15.87 3.99
N GLU A 64 -8.18 16.27 3.74
CA GLU A 64 -9.07 16.75 4.80
C GLU A 64 -9.56 15.65 5.77
N ILE A 65 -9.57 14.37 5.36
CA ILE A 65 -9.98 13.23 6.23
C ILE A 65 -9.08 12.01 5.98
N ILE A 66 -8.01 11.91 6.76
CA ILE A 66 -7.09 10.75 6.74
C ILE A 66 -7.12 10.05 8.11
N GLU A 67 -7.54 8.78 8.15
CA GLU A 67 -7.29 7.90 9.30
C GLU A 67 -5.95 7.18 9.10
N GLY A 68 -5.00 7.39 10.03
CA GLY A 68 -3.70 6.73 10.02
C GLY A 68 -3.64 5.51 10.94
N PHE A 69 -3.21 4.37 10.41
CA PHE A 69 -3.01 3.13 11.15
C PHE A 69 -1.52 2.82 11.24
N ASN A 70 -0.99 2.69 12.46
CA ASN A 70 0.40 2.27 12.64
C ASN A 70 0.54 0.78 12.32
N PHE A 71 1.30 0.48 11.27
CA PHE A 71 1.59 -0.88 10.81
C PHE A 71 2.92 -1.35 11.41
N GLU A 72 2.86 -1.54 12.73
CA GLU A 72 3.83 -2.15 13.66
C GLU A 72 5.26 -2.33 13.12
N GLY A 73 6.01 -1.22 13.07
CA GLY A 73 7.46 -1.23 12.78
C GLY A 73 7.84 -1.30 11.30
N ILE A 74 6.87 -1.43 10.41
CA ILE A 74 7.07 -1.38 8.95
C ILE A 74 6.75 0.00 8.41
N GLY A 75 5.67 0.61 8.89
CA GLY A 75 5.21 1.91 8.42
C GLY A 75 3.79 2.23 8.87
N SER A 76 2.99 2.83 8.00
CA SER A 76 1.61 3.22 8.28
C SER A 76 0.69 2.98 7.09
N ILE A 77 -0.60 2.77 7.37
CA ILE A 77 -1.64 2.65 6.34
C ILE A 77 -2.56 3.85 6.51
N GLU A 78 -2.79 4.57 5.43
CA GLU A 78 -3.65 5.75 5.41
C GLU A 78 -4.97 5.43 4.70
N ILE A 79 -6.07 5.79 5.36
CA ILE A 79 -7.43 5.59 4.89
C ILE A 79 -8.03 6.95 4.56
N CYS A 80 -8.49 7.12 3.32
CA CYS A 80 -9.21 8.31 2.86
C CYS A 80 -10.66 7.92 2.57
N GLU A 81 -11.62 8.58 3.23
CA GLU A 81 -13.07 8.30 3.06
C GLU A 81 -13.44 6.80 3.19
N GLY A 82 -12.82 6.11 4.16
CA GLY A 82 -13.06 4.68 4.39
C GLY A 82 -12.39 3.74 3.38
N ARG A 83 -11.51 4.23 2.52
CA ARG A 83 -10.74 3.43 1.56
C ARG A 83 -9.25 3.46 1.82
N ILE A 84 -8.57 2.34 1.63
CA ILE A 84 -7.11 2.27 1.78
C ILE A 84 -6.46 3.01 0.60
N GLY A 85 -5.91 4.19 0.89
CA GLY A 85 -5.38 5.10 -0.13
C GLY A 85 -3.86 5.03 -0.26
N PHE A 86 -3.14 4.94 0.84
CA PHE A 86 -1.68 4.98 0.82
C PHE A 86 -1.06 4.00 1.82
N MET A 87 0.01 3.35 1.37
CA MET A 87 0.83 2.48 2.20
C MET A 87 2.20 3.14 2.37
N GLN A 88 2.46 3.67 3.55
CA GLN A 88 3.78 4.14 3.93
C GLN A 88 4.62 2.97 4.40
N ILE A 89 5.79 2.78 3.79
CA ILE A 89 6.80 1.83 4.25
C ILE A 89 8.08 2.61 4.45
N PHE A 90 8.56 2.64 5.69
CA PHE A 90 9.71 3.46 6.05
C PHE A 90 10.98 3.02 5.32
N PRO A 91 11.90 3.96 5.04
CA PRO A 91 13.21 3.65 4.49
C PRO A 91 13.90 2.51 5.25
N SER A 92 14.10 1.40 4.56
CA SER A 92 14.64 0.17 5.13
C SER A 92 15.05 -0.80 4.03
N GLN A 93 15.79 -1.86 4.38
CA GLN A 93 16.07 -2.95 3.45
C GLN A 93 14.78 -3.60 2.91
N TYR A 94 13.73 -3.65 3.75
CA TYR A 94 12.42 -4.13 3.32
C TYR A 94 11.79 -3.19 2.29
N GLY A 95 11.82 -1.87 2.53
CA GLY A 95 11.33 -0.87 1.59
C GLY A 95 12.07 -0.89 0.25
N TYR A 96 13.40 -1.01 0.27
CA TYR A 96 14.21 -1.22 -0.93
C TYR A 96 13.78 -2.46 -1.71
N SER A 97 13.53 -3.58 -1.03
CA SER A 97 13.12 -4.83 -1.68
C SER A 97 11.75 -4.72 -2.37
N ILE A 98 10.80 -4.02 -1.74
CA ILE A 98 9.49 -3.73 -2.32
C ILE A 98 9.65 -2.87 -3.57
N ARG A 99 10.38 -1.76 -3.45
CA ARG A 99 10.58 -0.82 -4.54
C ARG A 99 11.25 -1.48 -5.74
N SER A 100 12.29 -2.29 -5.50
CA SER A 100 13.00 -3.03 -6.53
C SER A 100 12.07 -4.01 -7.25
N LYS A 101 11.28 -4.78 -6.50
CA LYS A 101 10.32 -5.72 -7.08
C LYS A 101 9.26 -5.03 -7.95
N LEU A 102 8.73 -3.88 -7.51
CA LEU A 102 7.73 -3.15 -8.28
C LEU A 102 8.31 -2.55 -9.58
N LYS A 103 9.57 -2.12 -9.56
CA LYS A 103 10.30 -1.65 -10.75
C LYS A 103 10.63 -2.78 -11.73
N GLU A 104 11.03 -3.95 -11.24
CA GLU A 104 11.34 -5.12 -12.08
C GLU A 104 10.14 -5.63 -12.88
N LEU A 105 8.94 -5.42 -12.36
CA LEU A 105 7.69 -5.82 -13.01
C LEU A 105 7.22 -4.82 -14.09
N ASP A 106 8.03 -3.79 -14.40
CA ASP A 106 7.75 -2.72 -15.38
C ASP A 106 6.40 -2.02 -15.13
N VAL A 107 6.03 -1.91 -13.86
CA VAL A 107 4.75 -1.32 -13.45
C VAL A 107 4.87 0.20 -13.30
N PHE A 108 6.04 0.70 -12.88
CA PHE A 108 6.33 2.12 -12.62
C PHE A 108 7.79 2.48 -12.86
#